data_AF-A0A160TD69-F1
#
_entry.id   AF-A0A160TD69-F1
#
_cell.length_a   1.000
_cell.length_b   1.000
_cell.length_c   1.000
_cell.angle_alpha   90.00
_cell.angle_beta   90.00
_cell.angle_gamma   90.00
#
_symmetry.space_group_name_H-M   'P 1'
#
loop_
_entity.id
_entity.type
_entity.pdbx_description
1 polymer ?
#
loop_
_entity_poly.entity_id
_entity_poly.type
_entity_poly.pdbx_seq_one_letter_code
_entity_poly.pdbx_strand_id
1 'polypeptide(L)'
;MSDSDMTDLMLPRRRFVKGLALGGVLAAMPSVLQAGELSPHTRSGSAPVLQGSEIDLVVGQSPVNFTGVTRLATTINGSIPAPTIRLREGMTSRFA
;
A
#
# COMPACT_ATOMS: atom_id res chain seq x y z
N MET A 1 17.73 47.03 25.82
CA MET A 1 16.87 45.85 26.01
C MET A 1 15.59 46.17 25.24
N SER A 2 15.45 45.65 24.02
CA SER A 2 14.58 46.24 23.00
C SER A 2 13.13 45.73 23.10
N ASP A 3 12.16 46.64 23.01
CA ASP A 3 10.70 46.37 22.98
C ASP A 3 10.23 45.49 21.80
N SER A 4 11.14 45.18 20.87
CA SER A 4 10.87 44.40 19.65
C SER A 4 10.50 42.93 19.93
N ASP A 5 11.09 42.31 20.96
CA ASP A 5 10.90 40.88 21.26
C ASP A 5 9.48 40.57 21.76
N MET A 6 8.79 41.54 22.38
CA MET A 6 7.45 41.34 22.95
C MET A 6 6.35 41.36 21.89
N THR A 7 6.59 41.99 20.73
CA THR A 7 5.64 41.97 19.60
C THR A 7 5.75 40.72 18.73
N ASP A 8 6.86 39.98 18.84
CA ASP A 8 7.10 38.76 18.04
C ASP A 8 6.38 37.52 18.64
N LEU A 9 6.00 37.58 19.92
CA LEU A 9 5.16 36.58 20.59
C LEU A 9 3.69 36.64 20.13
N MET A 10 3.26 37.73 19.49
CA MET A 10 1.93 37.83 18.86
C MET A 10 1.97 37.28 17.45
N LEU A 11 1.85 35.95 17.32
CA LEU A 11 1.61 35.26 16.05
C LEU A 11 0.59 36.04 15.20
N PRO A 12 0.98 36.65 14.07
CA PRO A 12 0.08 37.53 13.34
C PRO A 12 -1.10 36.73 12.81
N ARG A 13 -2.32 37.21 13.08
CA ARG A 13 -3.59 36.52 12.78
C ARG A 13 -3.67 35.96 11.34
N ARG A 14 -3.05 36.64 10.37
CA ARG A 14 -2.96 36.15 8.98
C ARG A 14 -2.16 34.87 8.80
N ARG A 15 -1.12 34.64 9.60
CA ARG A 15 -0.31 33.40 9.54
C ARG A 15 -1.10 32.23 10.12
N PHE A 16 -1.84 32.49 11.21
CA PHE A 16 -2.77 31.52 11.78
C PHE A 16 -3.88 31.14 10.80
N VAL A 17 -4.54 32.13 10.17
CA VAL A 17 -5.61 31.87 9.17
C VAL A 17 -5.07 31.15 7.93
N LYS A 18 -3.85 31.48 7.47
CA LYS A 18 -3.21 30.74 6.37
C LYS A 18 -2.95 29.28 6.73
N GLY A 19 -2.47 29.01 7.95
CA GLY A 19 -2.29 27.66 8.45
C GLY A 19 -3.61 26.89 8.55
N LEU A 20 -4.67 27.53 9.06
CA LEU A 20 -6.01 26.95 9.13
C LEU A 20 -6.61 26.70 7.74
N ALA A 21 -6.43 27.61 6.79
CA ALA A 21 -6.94 27.46 5.43
C ALA A 21 -6.24 26.32 4.68
N LEU A 22 -4.90 26.26 4.71
CA LEU A 22 -4.15 25.15 4.11
C LEU A 22 -4.47 23.82 4.82
N GLY A 23 -4.46 23.81 6.16
CA GLY A 23 -4.74 22.62 6.96
C GLY A 23 -6.18 22.13 6.82
N GLY A 24 -7.15 23.04 6.71
CA GLY A 24 -8.55 22.73 6.50
C GLY A 24 -8.83 22.15 5.12
N VAL A 25 -8.18 22.66 4.07
CA VAL A 25 -8.26 22.09 2.72
C VAL A 25 -7.66 20.68 2.70
N LEU A 26 -6.50 20.46 3.33
CA LEU A 26 -5.91 19.13 3.43
C LEU A 26 -6.77 18.16 4.26
N ALA A 27 -7.37 18.64 5.36
CA ALA A 27 -8.28 17.83 6.18
C ALA A 27 -9.61 17.52 5.49
N ALA A 28 -10.08 18.39 4.59
CA ALA A 28 -11.28 18.17 3.78
C ALA A 28 -11.04 17.22 2.60
N MET A 29 -9.79 16.85 2.31
CA MET A 29 -9.40 15.95 1.23
C MET A 29 -8.84 14.63 1.81
N PRO A 30 -9.70 13.71 2.29
CA PRO A 30 -9.25 12.46 2.90
C PRO A 30 -8.36 11.62 1.95
N SER A 31 -8.56 11.74 0.64
CA SER A 31 -7.73 11.11 -0.39
C SER A 31 -6.26 11.53 -0.40
N VAL A 32 -5.93 12.76 0.03
CA VAL A 32 -4.54 13.24 0.13
C VAL A 32 -3.80 12.61 1.32
N LEU A 33 -4.54 12.27 2.38
CA LEU A 33 -4.02 11.55 3.55
C LEU A 33 -4.00 10.02 3.32
N GLN A 34 -4.84 9.50 2.42
CA GLN A 34 -4.89 8.09 2.03
C GLN A 34 -3.80 7.66 1.01
N ALA A 35 -2.85 8.52 0.66
CA ALA A 35 -1.77 8.21 -0.29
C ALA A 35 -0.77 7.14 0.21
N GLY A 36 -0.96 6.59 1.42
CA GLY A 36 -0.02 5.70 2.12
C GLY A 36 -0.46 4.24 2.29
N GLU A 37 -1.54 3.78 1.67
CA GLU A 37 -1.84 2.34 1.62
C GLU A 37 -0.93 1.69 0.56
N LEU A 38 0.35 1.50 0.90
CA LEU A 38 1.32 0.66 0.17
C LEU A 38 1.00 -0.83 0.34
N SER A 39 -0.26 -1.18 0.58
CA SER A 39 -0.74 -2.56 0.62
C SER A 39 -0.58 -3.11 -0.81
N PRO A 40 0.29 -4.11 -1.04
CA PRO A 40 0.48 -4.70 -2.36
C PRO A 40 -0.89 -5.17 -2.84
N HIS A 41 -1.32 -4.68 -4.00
CA HIS A 41 -2.61 -5.08 -4.55
C HIS A 41 -2.55 -6.59 -4.84
N THR A 42 -3.34 -7.38 -4.13
CA THR A 42 -3.42 -8.82 -4.38
C THR A 42 -3.88 -9.05 -5.81
N ARG A 43 -3.06 -9.72 -6.62
CA ARG A 43 -3.43 -10.07 -7.98
C ARG A 43 -4.53 -11.12 -7.94
N SER A 44 -5.75 -10.71 -8.31
CA SER A 44 -6.95 -11.54 -8.30
C SER A 44 -7.43 -11.83 -9.71
N GLY A 45 -8.09 -12.98 -9.92
CA GLY A 45 -8.64 -13.39 -11.22
C GLY A 45 -8.05 -14.72 -11.71
N SER A 46 -7.43 -14.72 -12.89
CA SER A 46 -6.78 -15.93 -13.43
C SER A 46 -5.46 -16.21 -12.71
N ALA A 47 -5.20 -17.49 -12.44
CA ALA A 47 -3.96 -17.94 -11.82
C ALA A 47 -2.75 -17.65 -12.73
N PRO A 48 -1.71 -16.95 -12.24
CA PRO A 48 -0.45 -16.81 -12.98
C PRO A 48 0.16 -18.18 -13.29
N VAL A 49 0.87 -18.33 -14.41
CA VAL A 49 1.53 -19.61 -14.74
C VAL A 49 3.05 -19.44 -14.63
N LEU A 50 3.70 -20.29 -13.83
CA LEU A 50 5.15 -20.32 -13.64
C LEU A 50 5.77 -21.59 -14.25
N GLN A 51 6.95 -21.45 -14.84
CA GLN A 51 7.67 -22.50 -15.57
C GLN A 51 9.17 -22.23 -15.48
N GLY A 52 9.98 -23.28 -15.45
CA GLY A 52 11.44 -23.15 -15.43
C GLY A 52 12.09 -24.22 -14.55
N SER A 53 13.42 -24.21 -14.50
CA SER A 53 14.22 -25.04 -13.60
C SER A 53 14.29 -24.50 -12.18
N GLU A 54 13.95 -23.22 -12.00
CA GLU A 54 13.90 -22.54 -10.71
C GLU A 54 12.60 -21.74 -10.66
N ILE A 55 11.83 -21.96 -9.59
CA ILE A 55 10.49 -21.40 -9.42
C ILE A 55 10.42 -20.81 -8.02
N ASP A 56 10.43 -19.48 -7.95
CA ASP A 56 10.35 -18.74 -6.70
C ASP A 56 8.89 -18.63 -6.23
N LEU A 57 8.63 -19.04 -4.99
CA LEU A 57 7.32 -19.06 -4.37
C LEU A 57 7.38 -18.34 -3.02
N VAL A 58 7.08 -17.05 -3.04
CA VAL A 58 6.99 -16.25 -1.82
C VAL A 58 5.61 -16.41 -1.19
N VAL A 59 5.57 -17.02 -0.01
CA VAL A 59 4.36 -17.09 0.82
C VAL A 59 4.13 -15.73 1.48
N GLY A 60 2.96 -15.16 1.22
CA GLY A 60 2.52 -13.90 1.82
C GLY A 60 1.12 -14.01 2.40
N GLN A 61 0.69 -12.94 3.06
CA GLN A 61 -0.70 -12.75 3.45
C GLN A 61 -1.18 -11.40 2.94
N SER A 62 -2.38 -11.36 2.40
CA SER A 62 -2.96 -10.11 1.93
C SER A 62 -4.49 -10.07 2.13
N PRO A 63 -5.05 -8.88 2.37
CA PRO A 63 -6.49 -8.71 2.46
C PRO A 63 -7.12 -8.92 1.09
N VAL A 64 -8.21 -9.69 1.06
CA VAL A 64 -9.01 -9.97 -0.14
C VAL A 64 -10.49 -9.95 0.18
N ASN A 65 -11.30 -9.69 -0.84
CA ASN A 65 -12.74 -9.65 -0.74
C ASN A 65 -13.35 -10.38 -1.94
N PHE A 66 -13.99 -11.53 -1.67
CA PHE A 66 -14.67 -12.34 -2.70
C PHE A 66 -16.20 -12.31 -2.55
N THR A 67 -16.71 -12.01 -1.37
CA THR A 67 -18.14 -12.14 -1.01
C THR A 67 -18.75 -10.85 -0.48
N GLY A 68 -18.05 -9.71 -0.60
CA GLY A 68 -18.41 -8.43 -0.01
C GLY A 68 -17.74 -8.15 1.34
N VAL A 69 -17.07 -9.14 1.95
CA VAL A 69 -16.37 -8.99 3.24
C VAL A 69 -14.87 -9.19 3.08
N THR A 70 -14.08 -8.23 3.56
CA THR A 70 -12.61 -8.30 3.54
C THR A 70 -12.10 -9.31 4.59
N ARG A 71 -11.24 -10.23 4.15
CA ARG A 71 -10.54 -11.21 5.01
C ARG A 71 -9.10 -11.36 4.55
N LEU A 72 -8.21 -11.72 5.47
CA LEU A 72 -6.83 -12.10 5.11
C LEU A 72 -6.83 -13.47 4.46
N ALA A 73 -6.08 -13.59 3.37
CA ALA A 73 -5.82 -14.86 2.71
C ALA A 73 -4.33 -15.06 2.50
N THR A 74 -3.91 -16.33 2.50
CA THR A 74 -2.55 -16.72 2.14
C THR A 74 -2.37 -16.61 0.63
N THR A 75 -1.29 -15.98 0.21
CA THR A 75 -0.96 -15.77 -1.20
C THR A 75 0.38 -16.37 -1.53
N ILE A 76 0.58 -16.67 -2.80
CA ILE A 76 1.88 -17.05 -3.36
C ILE A 76 2.20 -16.02 -4.42
N ASN A 77 3.35 -15.36 -4.29
CA ASN A 77 3.76 -14.24 -5.16
C ASN A 77 2.68 -13.15 -5.26
N GLY A 78 1.96 -12.91 -4.16
CA GLY A 78 0.87 -11.93 -4.08
C GLY A 78 -0.34 -12.23 -4.96
N SER A 79 -0.55 -13.48 -5.42
CA SER A 79 -1.70 -13.85 -6.23
C SER A 79 -2.72 -14.73 -5.49
N ILE A 80 -3.99 -14.55 -5.86
CA ILE A 80 -5.09 -15.49 -5.58
C ILE A 80 -5.96 -15.65 -6.84
N PRO A 81 -6.13 -16.87 -7.39
CA PRO A 81 -5.57 -18.13 -6.92
C PRO A 81 -4.03 -18.18 -6.97
N ALA A 82 -3.45 -19.15 -6.26
CA ALA A 82 -2.00 -19.38 -6.30
C ALA A 82 -1.54 -19.71 -7.74
N PRO A 83 -0.26 -19.45 -8.08
CA PRO A 83 0.23 -19.70 -9.43
C PRO A 83 0.16 -21.17 -9.83
N THR A 84 -0.24 -21.43 -11.08
CA THR A 84 -0.16 -22.75 -11.71
C THR A 84 1.28 -23.01 -12.12
N ILE A 85 1.84 -24.15 -11.70
CA ILE A 85 3.18 -24.56 -12.12
C ILE A 85 3.07 -25.48 -13.33
N ARG A 86 3.74 -25.12 -14.44
CA ARG A 86 3.81 -25.96 -15.64
C ARG A 86 5.24 -26.47 -15.85
N LEU A 87 5.44 -27.74 -15.53
CA LEU A 87 6.71 -28.44 -15.68
C LEU A 87 6.80 -29.14 -17.04
N ARG A 88 8.02 -29.34 -17.52
CA ARG A 88 8.30 -30.20 -18.68
C ARG A 88 8.77 -31.55 -18.18
N GLU A 89 8.26 -32.62 -18.79
CA GLU A 89 8.70 -33.98 -18.48
C GLU A 89 10.20 -34.13 -18.73
N GLY A 90 10.89 -34.87 -17.85
CA GLY A 90 12.35 -35.03 -17.88
C GLY A 90 13.15 -33.84 -17.36
N MET A 91 12.50 -32.73 -16.99
CA MET A 91 13.15 -31.54 -16.45
C MET A 91 13.13 -31.52 -14.93
N THR A 92 14.30 -31.40 -14.30
CA THR A 92 14.39 -31.16 -12.85
C THR A 92 14.13 -29.69 -12.54
N SER A 93 13.24 -29.43 -11.59
CA SER A 93 12.89 -28.08 -11.14
C SER A 93 13.14 -27.94 -9.63
N ARG A 94 13.62 -26.78 -9.22
CA ARG A 94 13.81 -26.37 -7.82
C ARG A 94 12.77 -25.32 -7.46
N PHE A 95 12.21 -25.47 -6.27
CA PHE A 95 11.32 -24.47 -5.66
C PHE A 95 12.08 -23.75 -4.56
N ALA A 96 11.98 -22.42 -4.53
CA ALA A 96 12.68 -21.56 -3.57
C ALA A 96 11.71 -20.57 -2.92
#